data_AF-A0AAV0XQX9-F1
#
_entry.id   AF-A0AAV0XQX9-F1
#
_cell.length_a   1.000
_cell.length_b   1.000
_cell.length_c   1.000
_cell.angle_alpha   90.00
_cell.angle_beta   90.00
_cell.angle_gamma   90.00
#
_symmetry.space_group_name_H-M   'P 1'
#
loop_
_entity.id
_entity.type
_entity.pdbx_description
1 polymer ?
#
loop_
_entity_poly.entity_id
_entity_poly.type
_entity_poly.pdbx_seq_one_letter_code
_entity_poly.pdbx_strand_id
1 'polypeptide(L)'
;MGRQWYKWESTVSTKFNFENKFESIFKEAFEIADKFEVVIKVPRTSNRQTLRVNINTTSAEEYYRVSVFIPYLESFANELKERFIDHETTLNSFHSLFSKEELDDDFMTLPTNALQALSFCNNEIYPNIYKLLQILATLPVSTSSNERTFSNLKRIKTYLRNTIGEKRLNGLAMMCIHKDLQLTADKVLDELVKKKTKN
;
A
#
# COMPACT_ATOMS: atom_id res chain seq x y z
N MET A 1 31.14 32.09 7.11
CA MET A 1 30.38 31.33 6.08
C MET A 1 29.14 30.74 6.74
N GLY A 2 28.14 31.57 7.02
CA GLY A 2 26.97 31.16 7.79
C GLY A 2 25.79 32.05 7.44
N ARG A 3 25.14 31.78 6.30
CA ARG A 3 23.91 32.43 5.86
C ARG A 3 23.16 31.53 4.85
N GLN A 4 22.78 30.32 5.25
CA GLN A 4 21.79 29.52 4.49
C GLN A 4 20.65 28.97 5.37
N TRP A 5 20.67 29.21 6.68
CA TRP A 5 19.69 28.65 7.61
C TRP A 5 18.31 29.32 7.57
N TYR A 6 18.22 30.61 7.21
CA TYR A 6 16.94 31.35 7.22
C TYR A 6 15.99 31.02 6.05
N LYS A 7 16.37 30.17 5.09
CA LYS A 7 15.49 29.82 3.96
C LYS A 7 14.68 28.53 4.18
N TRP A 8 14.98 27.76 5.23
CA TRP A 8 14.33 26.48 5.53
C TRP A 8 12.98 26.62 6.23
N GLU A 9 12.69 27.74 6.88
CA GLU A 9 11.39 27.95 7.53
C GLU A 9 10.26 28.31 6.55
N SER A 10 10.59 28.81 5.36
CA SER A 10 9.57 29.33 4.43
C SER A 10 9.05 28.31 3.40
N THR A 11 9.71 27.17 3.18
CA THR A 11 9.27 26.18 2.17
C THR A 11 8.44 25.03 2.74
N VAL A 12 8.35 24.90 4.07
CA VAL A 12 7.62 23.80 4.73
C VAL A 12 6.26 24.29 5.23
N SER A 13 5.45 24.86 4.35
CA SER A 13 4.04 25.19 4.65
C SER A 13 3.09 24.00 4.40
N THR A 14 3.61 22.84 3.97
CA THR A 14 2.91 21.54 4.04
C THR A 14 3.07 20.86 5.41
N LYS A 15 3.25 21.66 6.48
CA LYS A 15 3.54 21.22 7.87
C LYS A 15 2.33 20.70 8.66
N PHE A 16 1.11 20.81 8.14
CA PHE A 16 -0.09 20.69 8.97
C PHE A 16 -0.43 19.27 9.48
N ASN A 17 0.28 18.22 9.04
CA ASN A 17 -0.07 16.85 9.44
C ASN A 17 1.09 15.99 9.98
N PHE A 18 2.35 16.42 9.79
CA PHE A 18 3.52 15.62 10.18
C PHE A 18 3.89 15.78 11.65
N GLU A 19 3.68 16.97 12.23
CA GLU A 19 4.00 17.24 13.62
C GLU A 19 3.13 16.43 14.57
N ASN A 20 1.81 16.39 14.32
CA ASN A 20 0.86 15.58 15.09
C ASN A 20 1.15 14.08 14.99
N LYS A 21 1.60 13.62 13.81
CA LYS A 21 1.92 12.21 13.58
C LYS A 21 3.22 11.79 14.25
N PHE A 22 4.23 12.67 14.25
CA PHE A 22 5.45 12.44 15.01
C PHE A 22 5.18 12.40 16.51
N GLU A 23 4.35 13.30 17.04
CA GLU A 23 3.98 13.30 18.46
C GLU A 23 3.35 11.97 18.89
N SER A 24 2.45 11.41 18.08
CA SER A 24 1.86 10.08 18.33
C SER A 24 2.91 8.97 18.34
N ILE A 25 3.80 8.95 17.33
CA ILE A 25 4.87 7.94 17.23
C ILE A 25 5.85 8.07 18.41
N PHE A 26 6.16 9.30 18.82
CA PHE A 26 7.06 9.55 19.94
C PHE A 26 6.44 9.13 21.27
N LYS A 27 5.13 9.33 21.47
CA LYS A 27 4.41 8.82 22.65
C LYS A 27 4.44 7.30 22.73
N GLU A 28 4.14 6.60 21.63
CA GLU A 28 4.24 5.13 21.58
C GLU A 28 5.67 4.64 21.88
N ALA A 29 6.68 5.29 21.30
CA ALA A 29 8.08 4.98 21.58
C ALA A 29 8.45 5.24 23.05
N PHE A 30 7.90 6.29 23.66
CA PHE A 30 8.10 6.62 25.06
C PHE A 30 7.47 5.57 25.99
N GLU A 31 6.22 5.16 25.74
CA GLU A 31 5.56 4.09 26.51
C GLU A 31 6.34 2.77 26.46
N ILE A 32 6.88 2.43 25.28
CA ILE A 32 7.73 1.24 25.13
C ILE A 32 9.03 1.41 25.92
N ALA A 33 9.70 2.57 25.82
CA ALA A 33 10.94 2.82 26.53
C ALA A 33 10.75 2.81 28.06
N ASP A 34 9.66 3.38 28.56
CA ASP A 34 9.29 3.41 29.98
C ASP A 34 9.06 2.00 30.52
N LYS A 35 8.39 1.12 29.73
CA LYS A 35 8.23 -0.29 30.06
C LYS A 35 9.55 -1.06 30.21
N PHE A 36 10.60 -0.60 29.54
CA PHE A 36 11.95 -1.18 29.62
C PHE A 36 12.90 -0.38 30.53
N GLU A 37 12.39 0.59 31.30
CA GLU A 37 13.17 1.49 32.17
C GLU A 37 14.29 2.26 31.41
N VAL A 38 14.09 2.51 30.12
CA VAL A 38 15.03 3.24 29.27
C VAL A 38 14.70 4.72 29.27
N VAL A 39 15.58 5.54 29.85
CA VAL A 39 15.43 7.00 29.86
C VAL A 39 15.77 7.56 28.47
N ILE A 40 14.76 8.12 27.79
CA ILE A 40 14.94 8.84 26.54
C ILE A 40 15.54 10.23 26.84
N LYS A 41 16.78 10.44 26.42
CA LYS A 41 17.50 11.71 26.57
C LYS A 41 18.22 12.09 25.29
N VAL A 42 18.48 13.38 25.12
CA VAL A 42 19.31 13.89 24.02
C VAL A 42 20.68 13.18 24.07
N PRO A 43 21.11 12.51 22.99
CA PRO A 43 22.42 11.89 22.91
C PRO A 43 23.55 12.89 23.14
N ARG A 44 24.67 12.42 23.70
CA ARG A 44 25.86 13.27 23.90
C ARG A 44 26.35 13.81 22.56
N THR A 45 26.44 15.14 22.44
CA THR A 45 27.04 15.81 21.29
C THR A 45 28.56 15.81 21.41
N SER A 46 29.23 15.50 20.30
CA SER A 46 30.69 15.56 20.23
C SER A 46 31.11 16.91 19.64
N ASN A 47 32.10 17.57 20.25
CA ASN A 47 32.60 18.87 19.76
C ASN A 47 33.22 18.79 18.36
N ARG A 48 33.66 17.60 17.93
CA ARG A 48 34.25 17.37 16.62
C ARG A 48 33.44 16.30 15.88
N GLN A 49 32.40 16.74 15.18
CA GLN A 49 31.54 15.87 14.38
C GLN A 49 31.74 16.22 12.90
N THR A 50 32.12 15.23 12.08
CA THR A 50 32.41 15.42 10.65
C THR A 50 31.25 15.02 9.74
N LEU A 51 30.34 14.16 10.24
CA LEU A 51 29.30 13.51 9.43
C LEU A 51 27.87 13.95 9.79
N ARG A 52 27.64 14.70 10.87
CA ARG A 52 26.30 15.21 11.25
C ARG A 52 26.39 16.59 11.90
N VAL A 53 25.30 17.34 11.81
CA VAL A 53 25.16 18.68 12.42
C VAL A 53 24.86 18.55 13.92
N ASN A 54 25.51 19.38 14.74
CA ASN A 54 25.15 19.52 16.16
C ASN A 54 23.86 20.35 16.26
N ILE A 55 22.76 19.67 16.59
CA ILE A 55 21.43 20.28 16.72
C ILE A 55 21.24 20.73 18.17
N ASN A 56 21.12 22.04 18.37
CA ASN A 56 20.83 22.61 19.68
C ASN A 56 19.33 22.52 19.94
N THR A 57 18.90 21.60 20.80
CA THR A 57 17.48 21.38 21.14
C THR A 57 17.31 21.31 22.64
N THR A 58 16.15 21.77 23.12
CA THR A 58 15.81 21.82 24.56
C THR A 58 15.09 20.57 25.02
N SER A 59 14.41 19.86 24.12
CA SER A 59 13.69 18.61 24.38
C SER A 59 14.27 17.44 23.58
N ALA A 60 14.26 16.24 24.18
CA ALA A 60 14.64 15.01 23.49
C ALA A 60 13.72 14.72 22.29
N GLU A 61 12.44 15.07 22.41
CA GLU A 61 11.46 14.93 21.34
C GLU A 61 11.86 15.71 20.08
N GLU A 62 12.25 16.98 20.27
CA GLU A 62 12.65 17.86 19.19
C GLU A 62 13.96 17.39 18.54
N TYR A 63 14.91 16.89 19.35
CA TYR A 63 16.14 16.32 18.86
C TYR A 63 15.89 15.15 17.90
N TYR A 64 15.08 14.17 18.30
CA TYR A 64 14.79 12.99 17.48
C TYR A 64 13.97 13.33 16.24
N ARG A 65 13.09 14.34 16.32
CA ARG A 65 12.35 14.86 15.17
C ARG A 65 13.29 15.36 14.08
N VAL A 66 14.27 16.20 14.44
CA VAL A 66 15.17 16.86 13.49
C VAL A 66 16.32 15.94 13.05
N SER A 67 16.85 15.12 13.95
CA SER A 67 18.03 14.29 13.66
C SER A 67 17.73 12.94 13.03
N VAL A 68 16.53 12.39 13.24
CA VAL A 68 16.15 11.05 12.77
C VAL A 68 14.95 11.11 11.86
N PHE A 69 13.83 11.67 12.33
CA PHE A 69 12.55 11.57 11.62
C PHE A 69 12.56 12.32 10.29
N ILE A 70 12.96 13.59 10.28
CA ILE A 70 13.01 14.39 9.05
C ILE A 70 14.00 13.81 8.02
N PRO A 71 15.27 13.52 8.37
CA PRO A 71 16.22 12.94 7.42
C PRO A 71 15.77 11.58 6.87
N TYR A 72 15.13 10.76 7.69
CA TYR A 72 14.56 9.49 7.25
C TYR A 72 13.45 9.69 6.22
N LEU A 73 12.50 10.60 6.49
CA LEU A 73 11.42 10.90 5.55
C LEU A 73 11.95 11.48 4.24
N GLU A 74 12.96 12.33 4.28
CA GLU A 74 13.62 12.85 3.09
C GLU A 74 14.32 11.75 2.29
N SER A 75 15.08 10.88 2.95
CA SER A 75 15.71 9.71 2.31
C SER A 75 14.66 8.82 1.66
N PHE A 76 13.60 8.49 2.38
CA PHE A 76 12.53 7.64 1.88
C PHE A 76 11.79 8.29 0.70
N ALA A 77 11.51 9.60 0.78
CA ALA A 77 10.92 10.33 -0.33
C ALA A 77 11.85 10.37 -1.55
N ASN A 78 13.16 10.49 -1.34
CA ASN A 78 14.14 10.44 -2.42
C ASN A 78 14.27 9.04 -3.03
N GLU A 79 14.25 7.98 -2.23
CA GLU A 79 14.21 6.58 -2.70
C GLU A 79 12.97 6.34 -3.57
N LEU A 80 11.80 6.84 -3.15
CA LEU A 80 10.60 6.77 -3.96
C LEU A 80 10.75 7.55 -5.27
N LYS A 81 11.28 8.77 -5.21
CA LYS A 81 11.54 9.56 -6.43
C LYS A 81 12.47 8.80 -7.37
N GLU A 82 13.65 8.39 -6.92
CA GLU A 82 14.61 7.62 -7.73
C GLU A 82 13.97 6.38 -8.35
N ARG A 83 13.20 5.63 -7.56
CA ARG A 83 12.49 4.43 -8.05
C ARG A 83 11.47 4.72 -9.15
N PHE A 84 10.78 5.86 -9.09
CA PHE A 84 9.73 6.20 -10.06
C PHE A 84 10.22 7.09 -11.21
N ILE A 85 11.42 7.70 -11.10
CA ILE A 85 12.06 8.50 -12.16
C ILE A 85 12.37 7.63 -13.38
N ASP A 86 12.86 6.40 -13.19
CA ASP A 86 13.12 5.48 -14.31
C ASP A 86 11.88 5.22 -15.16
N HIS A 87 10.71 5.23 -14.51
CA HIS A 87 9.42 5.04 -15.16
C HIS A 87 8.80 6.34 -15.68
N GLU A 88 9.33 7.51 -15.36
CA GLU A 88 8.79 8.80 -15.81
C GLU A 88 8.77 8.89 -17.34
N THR A 89 9.84 8.44 -18.01
CA THR A 89 9.90 8.39 -19.48
C THR A 89 8.85 7.45 -20.07
N THR A 90 8.64 6.28 -19.44
CA THR A 90 7.60 5.32 -19.86
C THR A 90 6.19 5.82 -19.56
N LEU A 91 5.99 6.54 -18.46
CA LEU A 91 4.72 7.15 -18.10
C LEU A 91 4.39 8.34 -19.02
N ASN A 92 5.40 9.11 -19.41
CA ASN A 92 5.24 10.19 -20.38
C ASN A 92 4.91 9.65 -21.78
N SER A 93 5.46 8.50 -22.20
CA SER A 93 5.02 7.87 -23.46
C SER A 93 3.58 7.35 -23.37
N PHE A 94 3.13 6.93 -22.19
CA PHE A 94 1.72 6.60 -21.95
C PHE A 94 0.79 7.82 -21.98
N HIS A 95 1.29 9.06 -21.84
CA HIS A 95 0.47 10.26 -22.03
C HIS A 95 -0.14 10.32 -23.45
N SER A 96 0.56 9.75 -24.45
CA SER A 96 0.03 9.61 -25.81
C SER A 96 -1.16 8.65 -25.92
N LEU A 97 -1.37 7.76 -24.95
CA LEU A 97 -2.55 6.87 -24.92
C LEU A 97 -3.84 7.61 -24.58
N PHE A 98 -3.70 8.72 -23.86
CA PHE A 98 -4.81 9.49 -23.30
C PHE A 98 -4.98 10.85 -23.99
N SER A 99 -4.29 11.08 -25.10
CA SER A 99 -4.28 12.40 -25.75
C SER A 99 -5.42 12.58 -26.75
N LYS A 100 -6.34 13.47 -26.34
CA LYS A 100 -7.07 14.49 -27.13
C LYS A 100 -8.06 14.02 -28.19
N GLU A 101 -9.19 13.50 -27.75
CA GLU A 101 -10.45 13.83 -28.42
C GLU A 101 -11.40 14.40 -27.36
N GLU A 102 -11.58 15.72 -27.40
CA GLU A 102 -12.60 16.51 -26.73
C GLU A 102 -12.50 16.70 -25.20
N LEU A 103 -11.63 17.59 -24.71
CA LEU A 103 -11.95 18.43 -23.55
C LEU A 103 -11.18 19.76 -23.64
N ASP A 104 -11.91 20.85 -23.38
CA ASP A 104 -11.47 22.25 -23.41
C ASP A 104 -10.18 22.52 -22.62
N ASP A 105 -9.48 23.58 -23.01
CA ASP A 105 -8.12 24.02 -22.62
C ASP A 105 -7.80 24.20 -21.11
N ASP A 106 -8.68 23.80 -20.20
CA ASP A 106 -8.45 23.91 -18.76
C ASP A 106 -8.23 22.53 -18.11
N PHE A 107 -6.98 22.28 -17.76
CA PHE A 107 -6.44 21.13 -17.00
C PHE A 107 -6.31 19.82 -17.79
N MET A 108 -5.05 19.52 -18.16
CA MET A 108 -4.53 18.18 -18.46
C MET A 108 -4.78 17.22 -17.28
N THR A 109 -6.00 16.74 -17.13
CA THR A 109 -6.38 15.82 -16.05
C THR A 109 -6.07 14.40 -16.50
N LEU A 110 -4.87 13.91 -16.15
CA LEU A 110 -4.58 12.49 -16.26
C LEU A 110 -5.62 11.72 -15.43
N PRO A 111 -6.14 10.59 -15.95
CA PRO A 111 -7.12 9.80 -15.23
C PRO A 111 -6.52 9.33 -13.90
N THR A 112 -7.14 9.72 -12.79
CA THR A 112 -6.68 9.35 -11.44
C THR A 112 -7.01 7.88 -11.12
N ASN A 113 -7.95 7.29 -11.86
CA ASN A 113 -8.46 5.94 -11.65
C ASN A 113 -8.35 5.09 -12.91
N ALA A 114 -8.08 3.79 -12.74
CA ALA A 114 -8.03 2.82 -13.84
C ALA A 114 -9.32 2.77 -14.68
N LEU A 115 -10.48 3.02 -14.06
CA LEU A 115 -11.77 3.08 -14.77
C LEU A 115 -11.86 4.30 -15.71
N GLN A 116 -11.34 5.45 -15.28
CA GLN A 116 -11.27 6.65 -16.12
C GLN A 116 -10.26 6.44 -17.24
N ALA A 117 -9.13 5.79 -16.96
CA ALA A 117 -8.15 5.44 -17.98
C ALA A 117 -8.74 4.51 -19.06
N LEU A 118 -9.66 3.61 -18.69
CA LEU A 118 -10.35 2.75 -19.65
C LEU A 118 -11.33 3.53 -20.55
N SER A 119 -12.01 4.56 -20.02
CA SER A 119 -12.94 5.37 -20.83
C SER A 119 -12.23 6.31 -21.80
N PHE A 120 -11.03 6.80 -21.44
CA PHE A 120 -10.24 7.68 -22.30
C PHE A 120 -9.33 6.91 -23.29
N CYS A 121 -9.11 5.61 -23.09
CA CYS A 121 -8.27 4.82 -23.98
C CYS A 121 -9.08 4.31 -25.18
N ASN A 122 -8.68 4.72 -26.39
CA ASN A 122 -9.31 4.24 -27.62
C ASN A 122 -8.85 2.81 -27.95
N ASN A 123 -9.80 1.87 -27.99
CA ASN A 123 -9.56 0.44 -28.27
C ASN A 123 -9.04 0.20 -29.70
N GLU A 124 -9.31 1.10 -30.64
CA GLU A 124 -8.89 0.94 -32.04
C GLU A 124 -7.39 1.22 -32.24
N ILE A 125 -6.84 2.18 -31.49
CA ILE A 125 -5.43 2.59 -31.63
C ILE A 125 -4.53 1.69 -30.78
N TYR A 126 -4.98 1.29 -29.57
CA TYR A 126 -4.18 0.52 -28.62
C TYR A 126 -4.93 -0.68 -28.01
N PRO A 127 -5.29 -1.71 -28.82
CA PRO A 127 -6.12 -2.83 -28.37
C PRO A 127 -5.48 -3.67 -27.25
N ASN A 128 -4.15 -3.77 -27.22
CA ASN A 128 -3.42 -4.51 -26.17
C ASN A 128 -3.46 -3.79 -24.82
N ILE A 129 -3.42 -2.45 -24.84
CA ILE A 129 -3.43 -1.62 -23.62
C ILE A 129 -4.84 -1.54 -23.08
N TYR A 130 -5.86 -1.41 -23.94
CA TYR A 130 -7.25 -1.46 -23.54
C TYR A 130 -7.59 -2.78 -22.80
N LYS A 131 -7.15 -3.93 -23.32
CA LYS A 131 -7.30 -5.23 -22.64
C LYS A 131 -6.56 -5.29 -21.32
N LEU A 132 -5.37 -4.71 -21.22
CA LEU A 132 -4.59 -4.69 -19.98
C LEU A 132 -5.25 -3.82 -18.91
N LEU A 133 -5.78 -2.65 -19.29
CA LEU A 133 -6.59 -1.79 -18.41
C LEU A 133 -7.87 -2.49 -17.97
N GLN A 134 -8.53 -3.22 -18.88
CA GLN A 134 -9.70 -4.03 -18.55
C GLN A 134 -9.38 -5.12 -17.53
N ILE A 135 -8.28 -5.86 -17.73
CA ILE A 135 -7.80 -6.85 -16.76
C ILE A 135 -7.52 -6.17 -15.42
N LEU A 136 -6.77 -5.06 -15.42
CA LEU A 136 -6.45 -4.31 -14.21
C LEU A 136 -7.69 -3.81 -13.46
N ALA A 137 -8.72 -3.34 -14.17
CA ALA A 137 -9.99 -2.91 -13.58
C ALA A 137 -10.81 -4.07 -13.00
N THR A 138 -10.66 -5.28 -13.56
CA THR A 138 -11.33 -6.50 -13.06
C THR A 138 -10.54 -7.24 -11.99
N LEU A 139 -9.24 -6.97 -11.85
CA LEU A 139 -8.42 -7.55 -10.79
C LEU A 139 -8.76 -6.86 -9.47
N PRO A 140 -9.05 -7.61 -8.39
CA PRO A 140 -9.16 -7.02 -7.07
C PRO A 140 -7.78 -6.51 -6.64
N VAL A 141 -7.54 -5.20 -6.76
CA VAL A 141 -6.31 -4.53 -6.31
C VAL A 141 -6.23 -4.51 -4.77
N SER A 142 -7.35 -4.74 -4.07
CA SER A 142 -7.39 -4.83 -2.61
C SER A 142 -7.16 -6.27 -2.12
N THR A 143 -6.10 -6.47 -1.35
CA THR A 143 -5.74 -7.77 -0.74
C THR A 143 -6.76 -8.25 0.31
N SER A 144 -7.65 -7.38 0.79
CA SER A 144 -8.58 -7.67 1.89
C SER A 144 -9.57 -8.80 1.62
N SER A 145 -10.06 -8.95 0.37
CA SER A 145 -10.98 -10.06 0.02
C SER A 145 -10.25 -11.41 0.04
N ASN A 146 -9.02 -11.42 -0.45
CA ASN A 146 -8.19 -12.61 -0.49
C ASN A 146 -7.69 -12.98 0.92
N GLU A 147 -7.38 -12.01 1.77
CA GLU A 147 -7.02 -12.27 3.18
C GLU A 147 -8.15 -12.95 3.95
N ARG A 148 -9.41 -12.59 3.69
CA ARG A 148 -10.58 -13.26 4.30
C ARG A 148 -10.72 -14.71 3.82
N THR A 149 -10.48 -14.99 2.54
CA THR A 149 -10.56 -16.37 2.01
C THR A 149 -9.36 -17.21 2.47
N PHE A 150 -8.14 -16.66 2.48
CA PHE A 150 -6.94 -17.32 3.00
C PHE A 150 -6.99 -17.57 4.52
N SER A 151 -7.55 -16.66 5.31
CA SER A 151 -7.74 -16.88 6.75
C SER A 151 -8.76 -17.99 7.04
N ASN A 152 -9.85 -18.07 6.28
CA ASN A 152 -10.78 -19.19 6.36
C ASN A 152 -10.13 -20.53 5.99
N LEU A 153 -9.36 -20.56 4.89
CA LEU A 153 -8.59 -21.75 4.49
C LEU A 153 -7.56 -22.16 5.55
N LYS A 154 -6.87 -21.19 6.15
CA LYS A 154 -5.92 -21.42 7.24
C LYS A 154 -6.63 -22.03 8.45
N ARG A 155 -7.82 -21.54 8.82
CA ARG A 155 -8.63 -22.13 9.90
C ARG A 155 -9.06 -23.56 9.58
N ILE A 156 -9.51 -23.86 8.36
CA ILE A 156 -9.88 -25.23 7.93
C ILE A 156 -8.67 -26.17 8.05
N LYS A 157 -7.49 -25.75 7.56
CA LYS A 157 -6.25 -26.53 7.64
C LYS A 157 -5.82 -26.76 9.10
N THR A 158 -5.87 -25.72 9.94
CA THR A 158 -5.47 -25.81 11.35
C THR A 158 -6.42 -26.70 12.16
N TYR A 159 -7.73 -26.62 11.91
CA TYR A 159 -8.73 -27.42 12.61
C TYR A 159 -8.65 -28.92 12.25
N LEU A 160 -8.28 -29.24 11.00
CA LEU A 160 -8.24 -30.61 10.47
C LEU A 160 -6.82 -31.18 10.35
N ARG A 161 -5.91 -30.78 11.24
CA ARG A 161 -4.45 -31.09 11.19
C ARG A 161 -4.09 -32.59 11.14
N ASN A 162 -5.03 -33.50 11.35
CA ASN A 162 -4.86 -34.91 11.04
C ASN A 162 -4.99 -35.12 9.52
N THR A 163 -3.84 -35.12 8.83
CA THR A 163 -3.61 -35.51 7.41
C THR A 163 -4.88 -35.56 6.52
N ILE A 164 -5.28 -34.41 5.99
CA ILE A 164 -6.35 -34.32 4.98
C ILE A 164 -5.77 -34.43 3.56
N GLY A 165 -6.41 -35.22 2.70
CA GLY A 165 -6.08 -35.27 1.27
C GLY A 165 -6.59 -34.03 0.51
N GLU A 166 -5.88 -33.63 -0.54
CA GLU A 166 -6.15 -32.40 -1.33
C GLU A 166 -7.60 -32.32 -1.85
N LYS A 167 -8.17 -33.44 -2.30
CA LYS A 167 -9.55 -33.49 -2.82
C LYS A 167 -10.58 -33.06 -1.77
N ARG A 168 -10.42 -33.50 -0.51
CA ARG A 168 -11.35 -33.18 0.58
C ARG A 168 -11.16 -31.72 1.03
N LEU A 169 -9.93 -31.23 1.01
CA LEU A 169 -9.62 -29.83 1.31
C LEU A 169 -10.23 -28.89 0.27
N ASN A 170 -10.08 -29.18 -1.02
CA ASN A 170 -10.63 -28.35 -2.10
C ASN A 170 -12.17 -28.32 -2.06
N GLY A 171 -12.83 -29.44 -1.74
CA GLY A 171 -14.29 -29.47 -1.54
C GLY A 171 -14.75 -28.58 -0.37
N LEU A 172 -14.07 -28.66 0.78
CA LEU A 172 -14.37 -27.82 1.94
C LEU A 172 -14.09 -26.33 1.69
N ALA A 173 -13.02 -26.04 0.96
CA ALA A 173 -12.68 -24.68 0.52
C ALA A 173 -13.80 -24.08 -0.34
N MET A 174 -14.27 -24.81 -1.37
CA MET A 174 -15.36 -24.36 -2.24
C MET A 174 -16.65 -24.10 -1.45
N MET A 175 -17.02 -25.00 -0.52
CA MET A 175 -18.17 -24.77 0.37
C MET A 175 -18.00 -23.52 1.25
N CYS A 176 -16.78 -23.23 1.72
CA CYS A 176 -16.51 -22.06 2.56
C CYS A 176 -16.44 -20.74 1.79
N ILE A 177 -16.11 -20.76 0.49
CA ILE A 177 -16.12 -19.58 -0.39
C ILE A 177 -17.54 -19.27 -0.84
N HIS A 178 -18.32 -20.30 -1.19
CA HIS A 178 -19.68 -20.17 -1.70
C HIS A 178 -20.76 -20.47 -0.65
N LYS A 179 -20.62 -19.90 0.56
CA LYS A 179 -21.60 -20.11 1.66
C LYS A 179 -22.99 -19.55 1.37
N ASP A 180 -23.08 -18.59 0.46
CA ASP A 180 -24.33 -17.91 0.11
C ASP A 180 -25.21 -18.76 -0.83
N LEU A 181 -24.68 -19.85 -1.38
CA LEU A 181 -25.46 -20.83 -2.10
C LEU A 181 -26.14 -21.77 -1.09
N GLN A 182 -27.44 -21.58 -0.89
CA GLN A 182 -28.25 -22.49 -0.09
C GLN A 182 -28.30 -23.88 -0.76
N LEU A 183 -27.49 -24.82 -0.25
CA LEU A 183 -27.51 -26.20 -0.68
C LEU A 183 -28.71 -26.92 -0.03
N THR A 184 -29.81 -27.01 -0.77
CA THR A 184 -30.95 -27.87 -0.40
C THR A 184 -30.56 -29.34 -0.58
N ALA A 185 -30.83 -30.18 0.43
CA ALA A 185 -30.50 -31.61 0.39
C ALA A 185 -31.03 -32.32 -0.86
N ASP A 186 -32.23 -31.93 -1.32
CA ASP A 186 -32.86 -32.47 -2.53
C ASP A 186 -32.02 -32.24 -3.79
N LYS A 187 -31.45 -31.05 -3.95
CA LYS A 187 -30.57 -30.73 -5.10
C LYS A 187 -29.29 -31.56 -5.09
N VAL A 188 -28.77 -31.88 -3.90
CA VAL A 188 -27.58 -32.73 -3.75
C VAL A 188 -27.93 -34.18 -4.08
N LEU A 189 -29.08 -34.67 -3.61
CA LEU A 189 -29.58 -36.01 -3.92
C LEU A 189 -29.77 -36.19 -5.43
N ASP A 190 -30.40 -35.23 -6.11
CA ASP A 190 -30.60 -35.26 -7.56
C ASP A 190 -29.28 -35.33 -8.34
N GLU A 191 -28.28 -34.54 -7.96
CA GLU A 191 -26.94 -34.58 -8.55
C GLU A 191 -26.21 -35.91 -8.29
N LEU A 192 -26.33 -36.47 -7.07
CA LEU A 192 -25.71 -37.75 -6.72
C LEU A 192 -26.35 -38.93 -7.47
N VAL A 193 -27.68 -38.89 -7.68
CA VAL A 193 -28.40 -39.88 -8.47
C VAL A 193 -27.94 -39.83 -9.94
N LYS A 194 -27.86 -38.63 -10.54
CA LYS A 194 -27.35 -38.45 -11.91
C LYS A 194 -25.93 -38.94 -12.12
N LYS A 195 -25.07 -38.81 -11.10
CA LYS A 195 -23.67 -39.25 -11.16
C LYS A 195 -23.53 -40.77 -11.02
N LYS A 196 -24.39 -41.43 -10.26
CA LYS A 196 -24.38 -42.90 -10.08
C LYS A 196 -24.81 -43.66 -11.34
N THR A 197 -25.62 -43.04 -12.20
CA THR A 197 -26.13 -43.64 -13.45
C THR A 197 -25.15 -43.56 -14.63
N LYS A 198 -23.98 -42.94 -14.47
CA LYS A 198 -22.89 -42.93 -15.47
C LYS A 198 -21.74 -43.83 -14.98
N ASN A 199 -21.97 -45.15 -15.00
CA ASN A 199 -20.93 -46.17 -15.02
C ASN A 199 -21.21 -47.09 -16.21
#